data_AF-A0A845X8C4-F1
#
_entry.id   AF-A0A845X8C4-F1
#
_cell.length_a   1.000
_cell.length_b   1.000
_cell.length_c   1.000
_cell.angle_alpha   90.00
_cell.angle_beta   90.00
_cell.angle_gamma   90.00
#
_symmetry.space_group_name_H-M   'P 1'
#
loop_
_entity.id
_entity.type
_entity.pdbx_description
1 polymer ?
#
loop_
_entity_poly.entity_id
_entity_poly.type
_entity_poly.pdbx_seq_one_letter_code
_entity_poly.pdbx_strand_id
1 'polypeptide(L)'
;MSGKKLIERPRGYKERLALADSLLSRPRPERIEKAKERFKALYPDASDEMISFVVFHVYVDGIQAALDWIASAEIFLQTGDNADLGGDADHLMYHLYNWHQFKALMPIGNSQIMDLVKEMKEALSEKDTNLMKELIECHLDDLEDAFNDHPKRPPNLK
;
A
#
# COMPACT_ATOMS: atom_id res chain seq x y z
N MET A 1 -4.89 42.48 15.41
CA MET A 1 -4.35 41.99 14.12
C MET A 1 -3.65 40.67 14.37
N SER A 2 -4.31 39.56 14.06
CA SER A 2 -3.74 38.21 14.27
C SER A 2 -2.76 37.91 13.15
N GLY A 3 -1.48 37.80 13.51
CA GLY A 3 -0.42 37.43 12.57
C GLY A 3 -0.65 36.01 12.09
N LYS A 4 -1.04 35.86 10.82
CA LYS A 4 -1.00 34.59 10.11
C LYS A 4 0.45 34.09 10.18
N LYS A 5 0.73 33.11 11.05
CA LYS A 5 1.89 32.24 10.84
C LYS A 5 1.66 31.62 9.47
N LEU A 6 2.42 32.07 8.46
CA LEU A 6 2.54 31.31 7.23
C LEU A 6 2.94 29.90 7.66
N ILE A 7 2.12 28.92 7.36
CA ILE A 7 2.53 27.53 7.45
C ILE A 7 3.71 27.43 6.47
N GLU A 8 4.93 27.37 7.01
CA GLU A 8 6.12 27.19 6.19
C GLU A 8 5.92 25.89 5.41
N ARG A 9 5.93 26.00 4.08
CA ARG A 9 5.81 24.81 3.24
C ARG A 9 7.00 23.89 3.56
N PRO A 10 6.78 22.57 3.66
CA PRO A 10 7.88 21.63 3.90
C PRO A 10 9.03 21.87 2.93
N ARG A 11 10.29 21.69 3.39
CA ARG A 11 11.46 21.76 2.51
C ARG A 11 11.23 20.88 1.27
N GLY A 12 11.51 21.42 0.09
CA GLY A 12 11.32 20.70 -1.19
C GLY A 12 9.90 20.66 -1.72
N TYR A 13 8.95 21.49 -1.23
CA TYR A 13 7.56 21.49 -1.73
C TYR A 13 7.43 21.58 -3.26
N LYS A 14 8.17 22.51 -3.90
CA LYS A 14 8.13 22.66 -5.37
C LYS A 14 8.65 21.43 -6.11
N GLU A 15 9.70 20.81 -5.55
CA GLU A 15 10.27 19.59 -6.10
C GLU A 15 9.29 18.41 -5.97
N ARG A 16 8.63 18.28 -4.81
CA ARG A 16 7.59 17.25 -4.60
C ARG A 16 6.40 17.41 -5.55
N LEU A 17 5.96 18.64 -5.82
CA LEU A 17 4.94 18.88 -6.83
C LEU A 17 5.41 18.48 -8.22
N ALA A 18 6.62 18.87 -8.62
CA ALA A 18 7.17 18.49 -9.92
C ALA A 18 7.29 16.95 -10.09
N LEU A 19 7.60 16.23 -9.00
CA LEU A 19 7.63 14.77 -8.99
C LEU A 19 6.21 14.18 -9.11
N ALA A 20 5.22 14.74 -8.42
CA ALA A 20 3.83 14.33 -8.55
C ALA A 20 3.33 14.55 -9.99
N ASP A 21 3.56 15.73 -10.56
CA ASP A 21 3.20 16.05 -11.94
C ASP A 21 3.86 15.10 -12.95
N SER A 22 5.13 14.77 -12.73
CA SER A 22 5.85 13.79 -13.56
C SER A 22 5.25 12.39 -13.47
N LEU A 23 4.79 11.97 -12.28
CA LEU A 23 4.14 10.68 -12.07
C LEU A 23 2.76 10.61 -12.76
N LEU A 24 1.99 11.69 -12.66
CA LEU A 24 0.65 11.80 -13.25
C LEU A 24 0.69 11.91 -14.77
N SER A 25 1.72 12.56 -15.32
CA SER A 25 1.93 12.70 -16.76
C SER A 25 2.48 11.42 -17.42
N ARG A 26 3.00 10.47 -16.63
CA ARG A 26 3.57 9.23 -17.17
C ARG A 26 2.47 8.29 -17.63
N PRO A 27 2.57 7.70 -18.84
CA PRO A 27 1.63 6.67 -19.30
C PRO A 27 1.50 5.53 -18.29
N ARG A 28 0.26 5.14 -18.00
CA ARG A 28 -0.05 4.06 -17.03
C ARG A 28 0.75 2.76 -17.31
N PRO A 29 0.86 2.25 -18.55
CA PRO A 29 1.65 1.04 -18.82
C PRO A 29 3.12 1.21 -18.44
N GLU A 30 3.73 2.35 -18.79
CA GLU A 30 5.13 2.63 -18.46
C GLU A 30 5.35 2.73 -16.94
N ARG A 31 4.39 3.33 -16.23
CA ARG A 31 4.43 3.45 -14.77
C ARG A 31 4.37 2.07 -14.09
N ILE A 32 3.50 1.17 -14.57
CA ILE A 32 3.35 -0.19 -14.05
C ILE A 32 4.62 -0.99 -14.25
N GLU A 33 5.16 -1.03 -15.48
CA GLU A 33 6.34 -1.84 -15.79
C GLU A 33 7.57 -1.36 -15.01
N LYS A 34 7.81 -0.04 -14.98
CA LYS A 34 8.89 0.52 -14.16
C LYS A 34 8.70 0.23 -12.66
N ALA A 35 7.47 0.26 -12.15
CA ALA A 35 7.22 -0.05 -10.75
C ALA A 35 7.54 -1.52 -10.44
N LYS A 36 7.11 -2.46 -11.29
CA LYS A 36 7.45 -3.89 -11.14
C LYS A 36 8.95 -4.13 -11.12
N GLU A 37 9.68 -3.56 -12.09
CA GLU A 37 11.14 -3.65 -12.17
C GLU A 37 11.82 -3.17 -10.88
N ARG A 38 11.37 -2.01 -10.35
CA ARG A 38 11.94 -1.42 -9.13
C ARG A 38 11.58 -2.22 -7.89
N PHE A 39 10.36 -2.73 -7.78
CA PHE A 39 9.96 -3.59 -6.67
C PHE A 39 10.71 -4.91 -6.69
N LYS A 40 10.88 -5.57 -7.84
CA LYS A 40 11.67 -6.80 -7.95
C LYS A 40 13.13 -6.57 -7.56
N ALA A 41 13.71 -5.44 -7.95
CA ALA A 41 15.08 -5.09 -7.58
C ALA A 41 15.24 -4.79 -6.07
N LEU A 42 14.23 -4.17 -5.45
CA LEU A 42 14.25 -3.86 -4.01
C LEU A 42 13.92 -5.09 -3.15
N TYR A 43 13.11 -6.00 -3.68
CA TYR A 43 12.64 -7.19 -2.99
C TYR A 43 12.77 -8.41 -3.92
N PRO A 44 13.98 -8.97 -4.06
CA PRO A 44 14.25 -10.09 -4.97
C PRO A 44 13.38 -11.33 -4.68
N ASP A 45 13.09 -11.55 -3.40
CA ASP A 45 12.35 -12.72 -2.91
C ASP A 45 10.82 -12.55 -2.98
N ALA A 46 10.32 -11.35 -3.36
CA ALA A 46 8.90 -11.14 -3.55
C ALA A 46 8.39 -11.95 -4.76
N SER A 47 7.26 -12.64 -4.57
CA SER A 47 6.56 -13.29 -5.67
C SER A 47 6.00 -12.26 -6.66
N ASP A 48 5.72 -12.68 -7.89
CA ASP A 48 5.18 -11.80 -8.91
C ASP A 48 3.75 -11.33 -8.55
N GLU A 49 3.00 -12.13 -7.79
CA GLU A 49 1.70 -11.78 -7.22
C GLU A 49 1.85 -10.66 -6.18
N MET A 50 2.81 -10.76 -5.26
CA MET A 50 3.07 -9.72 -4.26
C MET A 50 3.47 -8.39 -4.93
N ILE A 51 4.30 -8.47 -5.95
CA ILE A 51 4.71 -7.29 -6.74
C ILE A 51 3.51 -6.71 -7.48
N SER A 52 2.71 -7.54 -8.15
CA SER A 52 1.52 -7.09 -8.87
C SER A 52 0.51 -6.43 -7.93
N PHE A 53 0.33 -7.00 -6.73
CA PHE A 53 -0.51 -6.46 -5.67
C PHE A 53 -0.06 -5.07 -5.23
N VAL A 54 1.22 -4.89 -4.85
CA VAL A 54 1.70 -3.57 -4.40
C VAL A 54 1.70 -2.55 -5.53
N VAL A 55 2.03 -2.97 -6.76
CA VAL A 55 1.99 -2.09 -7.94
C VAL A 55 0.56 -1.63 -8.19
N PHE A 56 -0.44 -2.50 -8.03
CA PHE A 56 -1.83 -2.12 -8.13
C PHE A 56 -2.19 -1.04 -7.10
N HIS A 57 -1.93 -1.30 -5.82
CA HIS A 57 -2.32 -0.37 -4.76
C HIS A 57 -1.53 0.94 -4.74
N VAL A 58 -0.29 0.98 -5.24
CA VAL A 58 0.55 2.20 -5.20
C VAL A 58 0.54 2.96 -6.53
N TYR A 59 0.54 2.26 -7.67
CA TYR A 59 0.79 2.87 -8.99
C TYR A 59 -0.36 2.74 -9.98
N VAL A 60 -1.38 1.94 -9.67
CA VAL A 60 -2.57 1.80 -10.52
C VAL A 60 -3.72 2.57 -9.92
N ASP A 61 -4.22 2.13 -8.77
CA ASP A 61 -5.49 2.57 -8.21
C ASP A 61 -5.30 3.58 -7.06
N GLY A 62 -4.26 3.41 -6.22
CA GLY A 62 -4.01 4.35 -5.12
C GLY A 62 -3.67 5.77 -5.56
N ILE A 63 -3.12 5.96 -6.77
CA ILE A 63 -2.94 7.32 -7.33
C ILE A 63 -4.29 7.96 -7.60
N GLN A 64 -5.24 7.19 -8.15
CA GLN A 64 -6.58 7.69 -8.44
C GLN A 64 -7.32 8.00 -7.14
N ALA A 65 -7.31 7.09 -6.17
CA ALA A 65 -7.90 7.32 -4.84
C ALA A 65 -7.34 8.57 -4.14
N ALA A 66 -6.03 8.84 -4.27
CA ALA A 66 -5.42 10.06 -3.73
C ALA A 66 -5.91 11.33 -4.45
N LEU A 67 -6.09 11.27 -5.77
CA LEU A 67 -6.60 12.40 -6.55
C LEU A 67 -8.08 12.66 -6.27
N ASP A 68 -8.88 11.62 -6.17
CA ASP A 68 -10.32 11.72 -5.88
C ASP A 68 -10.54 12.36 -4.52
N TRP A 69 -9.81 11.92 -3.49
CA TRP A 69 -9.86 12.56 -2.17
C TRP A 69 -9.46 14.04 -2.20
N ILE A 70 -8.39 14.41 -2.94
CA ILE A 70 -8.00 15.82 -3.11
C ILE A 70 -9.08 16.63 -3.85
N ALA A 71 -9.68 16.05 -4.89
CA ALA A 71 -10.74 16.69 -5.67
C ALA A 71 -11.99 16.90 -4.82
N SER A 72 -12.42 15.90 -4.05
CA SER A 72 -13.56 16.00 -3.14
C SER A 72 -13.32 17.02 -2.03
N ALA A 73 -12.09 17.15 -1.52
CA ALA A 73 -11.73 18.21 -0.59
C ALA A 73 -11.84 19.61 -1.22
N GLU A 74 -11.45 19.79 -2.49
CA GLU A 74 -11.61 21.06 -3.20
C GLU A 74 -13.07 21.37 -3.51
N ILE A 75 -13.86 20.38 -3.94
CA ILE A 75 -15.31 20.52 -4.16
C ILE A 75 -15.99 21.02 -2.89
N PHE A 76 -15.66 20.42 -1.73
CA PHE A 76 -16.16 20.87 -0.44
C PHE A 76 -15.85 22.35 -0.17
N LEU A 77 -14.64 22.83 -0.50
CA LEU A 77 -14.28 24.24 -0.34
C LEU A 77 -15.05 25.17 -1.29
N GLN A 78 -15.33 24.71 -2.51
CA GLN A 78 -15.98 25.52 -3.54
C GLN A 78 -17.50 25.60 -3.35
N THR A 79 -18.14 24.48 -3.04
CA THR A 79 -19.61 24.38 -3.04
C THR A 79 -20.21 24.19 -1.65
N GLY A 80 -19.42 23.75 -0.67
CA GLY A 80 -19.92 23.30 0.63
C GLY A 80 -20.54 21.91 0.61
N ASP A 81 -20.56 21.24 -0.56
CA ASP A 81 -21.03 19.87 -0.67
C ASP A 81 -19.97 18.91 -0.18
N ASN A 82 -20.38 18.00 0.69
CA ASN A 82 -19.52 16.95 1.22
C ASN A 82 -19.38 15.77 0.24
N ALA A 83 -19.38 16.04 -1.09
CA ALA A 83 -19.42 15.02 -2.13
C ALA A 83 -18.37 13.94 -1.85
N ASP A 84 -18.89 12.79 -1.42
CA ASP A 84 -18.24 11.58 -0.89
C ASP A 84 -16.85 11.70 -0.23
N LEU A 85 -16.59 12.78 0.52
CA LEU A 85 -15.28 12.97 1.17
C LEU A 85 -14.93 11.80 2.11
N GLY A 86 -15.95 11.15 2.69
CA GLY A 86 -15.80 9.95 3.49
C GLY A 86 -15.41 8.72 2.65
N GLY A 87 -16.14 8.43 1.58
CA GLY A 87 -15.86 7.29 0.71
C GLY A 87 -14.49 7.38 0.03
N ASP A 88 -14.12 8.57 -0.46
CA ASP A 88 -12.80 8.77 -1.08
C ASP A 88 -11.67 8.66 -0.05
N ALA A 89 -11.90 9.13 1.19
CA ALA A 89 -10.94 8.93 2.27
C ALA A 89 -10.78 7.45 2.62
N ASP A 90 -11.88 6.70 2.72
CA ASP A 90 -11.86 5.26 3.00
C ASP A 90 -11.16 4.47 1.87
N HIS A 91 -11.40 4.85 0.61
CA HIS A 91 -10.73 4.24 -0.55
C HIS A 91 -9.23 4.52 -0.54
N LEU A 92 -8.81 5.76 -0.27
CA LEU A 92 -7.40 6.10 -0.10
C LEU A 92 -6.77 5.30 1.06
N MET A 93 -7.46 5.25 2.20
CA MET A 93 -7.01 4.50 3.38
C MET A 93 -6.85 3.01 3.09
N TYR A 94 -7.74 2.42 2.29
CA TYR A 94 -7.62 1.05 1.83
C TYR A 94 -6.31 0.82 1.06
N HIS A 95 -5.94 1.69 0.12
CA HIS A 95 -4.67 1.56 -0.61
C HIS A 95 -3.44 1.75 0.29
N LEU A 96 -3.48 2.71 1.21
CA LEU A 96 -2.42 2.95 2.18
C LEU A 96 -2.25 1.73 3.11
N TYR A 97 -3.35 1.18 3.61
CA TYR A 97 -3.34 -0.03 4.43
C TYR A 97 -2.67 -1.20 3.71
N ASN A 98 -3.05 -1.48 2.46
CA ASN A 98 -2.47 -2.57 1.68
C ASN A 98 -0.97 -2.36 1.37
N TRP A 99 -0.52 -1.11 1.18
CA TRP A 99 0.91 -0.79 1.11
C TRP A 99 1.64 -1.10 2.43
N HIS A 100 1.04 -0.75 3.56
CA HIS A 100 1.62 -1.05 4.87
C HIS A 100 1.64 -2.54 5.16
N GLN A 101 0.60 -3.27 4.76
CA GLN A 101 0.55 -4.73 4.82
C GLN A 101 1.67 -5.35 3.98
N PHE A 102 1.84 -4.93 2.72
CA PHE A 102 2.94 -5.39 1.88
C PHE A 102 4.30 -5.22 2.59
N LYS A 103 4.60 -4.02 3.10
CA LYS A 103 5.85 -3.77 3.84
C LYS A 103 6.05 -4.64 5.07
N ALA A 104 4.97 -4.96 5.79
CA ALA A 104 5.03 -5.79 6.98
C ALA A 104 5.26 -7.27 6.64
N LEU A 105 4.80 -7.71 5.47
CA LEU A 105 4.98 -9.07 4.97
C LEU A 105 6.31 -9.27 4.22
N MET A 106 6.99 -8.20 3.80
CA MET A 106 8.29 -8.28 3.11
C MET A 106 9.40 -8.97 3.91
N PRO A 107 9.57 -8.73 5.22
CA PRO A 107 10.52 -9.47 6.05
C PRO A 107 10.11 -10.92 6.30
N ILE A 108 9.01 -11.42 5.74
CA ILE A 108 8.68 -12.84 5.88
C ILE A 108 8.89 -13.57 4.57
N GLY A 109 9.03 -12.85 3.45
CA GLY A 109 9.56 -13.39 2.19
C GLY A 109 9.05 -14.79 1.88
N ASN A 110 7.75 -15.04 2.05
CA ASN A 110 7.24 -16.39 1.94
C ASN A 110 5.92 -16.35 1.21
N SER A 111 5.95 -16.86 -0.02
CA SER A 111 4.77 -17.39 -0.69
C SER A 111 3.90 -18.21 0.28
N GLN A 112 4.51 -18.87 1.27
CA GLN A 112 3.84 -19.61 2.35
C GLN A 112 2.80 -18.78 3.13
N ILE A 113 3.02 -17.48 3.41
CA ILE A 113 1.98 -16.65 4.05
C ILE A 113 0.83 -16.37 3.08
N MET A 114 1.14 -16.12 1.82
CA MET A 114 0.10 -15.83 0.82
C MET A 114 -0.72 -17.09 0.50
N ASP A 115 -0.07 -18.25 0.44
CA ASP A 115 -0.69 -19.57 0.35
C ASP A 115 -1.55 -19.82 1.59
N LEU A 116 -1.04 -19.54 2.78
CA LEU A 116 -1.80 -19.63 4.03
C LEU A 116 -3.03 -18.70 4.05
N VAL A 117 -2.88 -17.45 3.66
CA VAL A 117 -4.01 -16.49 3.59
C VAL A 117 -5.03 -16.94 2.56
N LYS A 118 -4.58 -17.54 1.46
CA LYS A 118 -5.47 -18.12 0.44
C LYS A 118 -6.21 -19.33 0.99
N GLU A 119 -5.52 -20.26 1.64
CA GLU A 119 -6.10 -21.44 2.28
C GLU A 119 -7.10 -21.04 3.39
N MET A 120 -6.78 -20.03 4.19
CA MET A 120 -7.72 -19.48 5.19
C MET A 120 -8.96 -18.86 4.53
N LYS A 121 -8.82 -18.17 3.40
CA LYS A 121 -9.95 -17.62 2.63
C LYS A 121 -10.82 -18.73 2.03
N GLU A 122 -10.21 -19.80 1.54
CA GLU A 122 -10.91 -20.97 1.01
C GLU A 122 -11.68 -21.68 2.14
N ALA A 123 -11.04 -21.95 3.28
CA ALA A 123 -11.68 -22.53 4.47
C ALA A 123 -12.84 -21.66 5.00
N LEU A 124 -12.69 -20.33 5.01
CA LEU A 124 -13.76 -19.38 5.33
C LEU A 124 -14.95 -19.52 4.37
N SER A 125 -14.69 -19.65 3.08
CA SER A 125 -15.73 -19.77 2.05
C SER A 125 -16.50 -21.09 2.16
N GLU A 126 -15.81 -22.16 2.57
CA GLU A 126 -16.37 -23.49 2.77
C GLU A 126 -16.99 -23.69 4.16
N LYS A 127 -16.86 -22.69 5.05
CA LYS A 127 -17.27 -22.74 6.46
C LYS A 127 -16.61 -23.87 7.26
N ASP A 128 -15.41 -24.29 6.86
CA ASP A 128 -14.64 -25.30 7.59
C ASP A 128 -13.85 -24.66 8.73
N THR A 129 -14.51 -24.59 9.88
CA THR A 129 -13.95 -24.00 11.11
C THR A 129 -12.84 -24.85 11.75
N ASN A 130 -12.72 -26.13 11.40
CA ASN A 130 -11.69 -27.01 11.96
C ASN A 130 -10.38 -26.83 11.19
N LEU A 131 -10.46 -26.85 9.86
CA LEU A 131 -9.31 -26.54 9.00
C LEU A 131 -8.74 -25.16 9.33
N MET A 132 -9.61 -24.17 9.59
CA MET A 132 -9.17 -22.84 10.00
C MET A 132 -8.38 -22.83 11.31
N LYS A 133 -8.79 -23.63 12.31
CA LYS A 133 -8.06 -23.72 13.58
C LYS A 133 -6.71 -24.39 13.40
N GLU A 134 -6.65 -25.48 12.64
CA GLU A 134 -5.41 -26.20 12.33
C GLU A 134 -4.42 -25.31 11.58
N LEU A 135 -4.88 -24.54 10.58
CA LEU A 135 -4.05 -23.59 9.85
C LEU A 135 -3.52 -22.46 10.75
N ILE A 136 -4.33 -21.94 11.67
CA ILE A 136 -3.90 -20.90 12.61
C ILE A 136 -2.85 -21.47 13.58
N GLU A 137 -3.10 -22.64 14.18
CA GLU A 137 -2.20 -23.24 15.17
C GLU A 137 -0.87 -23.67 14.53
N CYS A 138 -0.88 -24.26 13.34
CA CYS A 138 0.34 -24.76 12.69
C CYS A 138 1.26 -23.62 12.24
N HIS A 139 0.69 -22.49 11.79
CA HIS A 139 1.47 -21.40 11.22
C HIS A 139 1.72 -20.22 12.17
N LEU A 140 1.15 -20.22 13.38
CA LEU A 140 1.47 -19.22 14.40
C LEU A 140 2.95 -19.26 14.78
N ASP A 141 3.50 -20.46 14.99
CA ASP A 141 4.91 -20.65 15.34
C ASP A 141 5.83 -20.26 14.16
N ASP A 142 5.49 -20.67 12.93
CA ASP A 142 6.22 -20.29 11.70
C ASP A 142 6.23 -18.76 11.49
N LEU A 143 5.11 -18.09 11.79
CA LEU A 143 4.99 -16.65 11.71
C LEU A 143 5.87 -15.96 12.77
N GLU A 144 5.84 -16.43 14.01
CA GLU A 144 6.67 -15.90 15.10
C GLU A 144 8.17 -16.03 14.77
N ASP A 145 8.61 -17.17 14.28
CA ASP A 145 10.01 -17.40 13.90
C ASP A 145 10.43 -16.50 12.73
N ALA A 146 9.57 -16.38 11.70
CA ALA A 146 9.85 -15.48 10.57
C ALA A 146 9.93 -14.00 10.98
N PHE A 147 9.15 -13.56 11.96
CA PHE A 147 9.24 -12.20 12.51
C PHE A 147 10.53 -11.97 13.31
N ASN A 148 11.10 -13.02 13.91
CA ASN A 148 12.26 -12.94 14.80
C ASN A 148 13.62 -13.09 14.08
N ASP A 149 13.69 -13.85 12.98
CA ASP A 149 14.95 -14.22 12.33
C ASP A 149 15.43 -13.30 11.20
N HIS A 150 14.71 -12.22 10.88
CA HIS A 150 15.05 -11.43 9.69
C HIS A 150 16.20 -10.42 9.89
N PRO A 151 17.12 -10.26 8.90
CA PRO A 151 18.14 -9.23 8.93
C PRO A 151 17.49 -7.84 9.00
N LYS A 152 17.98 -7.03 9.95
CA LYS A 152 17.62 -5.61 10.05
C LYS A 152 17.69 -4.97 8.67
N ARG A 153 16.60 -4.32 8.27
CA ARG A 153 16.40 -3.30 7.21
C ARG A 153 17.60 -3.13 6.26
N PRO A 154 17.44 -3.24 4.93
CA PRO A 154 18.54 -2.94 4.01
C PRO A 154 19.11 -1.54 4.32
N PRO A 155 20.44 -1.40 4.47
CA PRO A 155 21.08 -0.20 5.05
C PRO A 155 20.93 1.09 4.22
N ASN A 156 20.25 1.02 3.08
CA ASN A 156 20.24 2.05 2.05
C ASN A 156 18.93 2.86 1.99
N LEU A 157 18.00 2.65 2.92
CA LEU A 157 16.84 3.53 3.10
C LEU A 157 17.22 4.65 4.09
N LYS A 158 17.78 5.74 3.57
CA LYS A 158 17.89 7.04 4.26
C LYS A 158 16.58 7.81 4.14
#